data_AF-X1DNX3-F1
#
_entry.id   AF-X1DNX3-F1
#
_cell.length_a   1.000
_cell.length_b   1.000
_cell.length_c   1.000
_cell.angle_alpha   90.00
_cell.angle_beta   90.00
_cell.angle_gamma   90.00
#
_symmetry.space_group_name_H-M   'P 1'
#
loop_
_entity.id
_entity.type
_entity.pdbx_description
1 polymer ?
#
loop_
_entity_poly.entity_id
_entity_poly.type
_entity_poly.pdbx_seq_one_letter_code
_entity_poly.pdbx_strand_id
1 'polypeptide(L)'
;SDIHADWGFVVPEIDRVSYTYDFIKDEIGEFARILRNKAIDEKNASEELADISAWTNSLANLLEIDLESAVSKKYPGTCIKCKAKPYACEK
;
A
#
# COMPACT_ATOMS: atom_id res chain seq x y z
N SER A 1 -9.60 12.83 3.42
CA SER A 1 -9.77 13.83 4.51
C SER A 1 -8.43 13.99 5.19
N ASP A 2 -7.71 15.08 4.91
CA ASP A 2 -6.32 15.23 5.29
C ASP A 2 -6.16 15.52 6.79
N ILE A 3 -6.02 14.46 7.57
CA ILE A 3 -5.49 14.54 8.93
C ILE A 3 -3.97 14.56 8.77
N HIS A 4 -3.45 15.70 8.32
CA HIS A 4 -2.04 15.98 8.54
C HIS A 4 -1.77 15.87 10.03
N ALA A 5 -0.76 15.07 10.38
CA ALA A 5 -0.27 14.86 11.72
C ALA A 5 0.13 16.19 12.39
N ASP A 6 -0.85 16.88 12.98
CA ASP A 6 -0.67 18.09 13.79
C ASP A 6 -1.36 17.88 15.16
N TRP A 7 -0.98 16.81 15.83
CA TRP A 7 -1.14 16.71 17.27
C TRP A 7 0.28 16.67 17.81
N GLY A 8 0.74 17.75 18.45
CA GLY A 8 2.10 17.95 18.98
C GLY A 8 2.51 16.98 20.09
N PHE A 9 2.23 15.69 19.91
CA PHE A 9 2.59 14.56 20.74
C PHE A 9 3.78 13.84 20.11
N VAL A 10 4.81 13.57 20.92
CA VAL A 10 5.84 12.62 20.54
C VAL A 10 5.22 11.24 20.64
N VAL A 11 4.78 10.69 19.50
CA VAL A 11 4.30 9.31 19.42
C VAL A 11 5.52 8.38 19.53
N PRO A 12 5.60 7.49 20.54
CA PRO A 12 6.65 6.48 20.63
C PRO A 12 6.76 5.70 19.32
N GLU A 13 7.97 5.24 18.99
CA GLU A 13 8.20 4.54 17.72
C GLU A 13 7.30 3.30 17.54
N ILE A 14 7.08 2.54 18.62
CA ILE A 14 6.16 1.39 18.62
C ILE A 14 4.69 1.78 18.34
N ASP A 15 4.29 2.97 18.78
CA ASP A 15 2.94 3.49 18.55
C ASP A 15 2.80 4.02 17.11
N ARG A 16 3.89 4.52 16.51
CA ARG A 16 3.89 4.97 15.10
C ARG A 16 3.64 3.83 14.12
N VAL A 17 4.20 2.65 14.33
CA VAL A 17 3.95 1.47 13.48
C VAL A 17 2.46 1.12 13.44
N SER A 18 1.83 1.06 14.62
CA SER A 18 0.40 0.75 14.74
C SER A 18 -0.46 1.84 14.11
N TYR A 19 -0.11 3.11 14.35
CA TYR A 19 -0.80 4.26 13.77
C TYR A 19 -0.73 4.26 12.24
N THR A 20 0.45 4.07 11.65
CA THR A 20 0.59 4.01 10.18
C THR A 20 -0.18 2.83 9.58
N TYR A 21 -0.21 1.68 10.26
CA TYR A 21 -1.04 0.56 9.84
C TYR A 21 -2.54 0.89 9.86
N ASP A 22 -3.00 1.69 10.82
CA ASP A 22 -4.39 2.13 10.89
C ASP A 22 -4.77 2.99 9.67
N PHE A 23 -3.92 3.92 9.23
CA PHE A 23 -4.16 4.68 7.99
C PHE A 23 -4.26 3.78 6.76
N ILE A 24 -3.38 2.78 6.61
CA ILE A 24 -3.45 1.84 5.48
C ILE A 24 -4.83 1.16 5.43
N LYS A 25 -5.38 0.76 6.59
CA LYS A 25 -6.73 0.15 6.64
C LYS A 25 -7.82 1.14 6.24
N ASP A 26 -7.70 2.39 6.67
CA ASP A 26 -8.67 3.43 6.35
C ASP A 26 -8.69 3.69 4.83
N GLU A 27 -7.53 3.88 4.18
CA GLU A 27 -7.46 4.08 2.73
C GLU A 27 -7.97 2.84 1.95
N ILE A 28 -7.70 1.62 2.43
CA ILE A 28 -8.29 0.41 1.86
C ILE A 28 -9.83 0.43 1.98
N GLY A 29 -10.35 0.96 3.08
CA GLY A 29 -11.78 1.13 3.33
C GLY A 29 -12.42 2.14 2.37
N GLU A 30 -11.75 3.28 2.14
CA GLU A 30 -12.15 4.31 1.17
C GLU A 30 -12.14 3.75 -0.26
N PHE A 31 -11.06 3.09 -0.66
CA PHE A 31 -10.98 2.40 -1.95
C PHE A 31 -12.10 1.36 -2.12
N ALA A 32 -12.33 0.52 -1.10
CA ALA A 32 -13.40 -0.48 -1.12
C ALA A 32 -14.79 0.14 -1.26
N ARG A 33 -15.01 1.36 -0.77
CA ARG A 33 -16.26 2.10 -0.97
C ARG A 33 -16.44 2.51 -2.42
N ILE A 34 -15.38 2.95 -3.10
CA ILE A 34 -15.41 3.30 -4.52
C ILE A 34 -15.78 2.06 -5.36
N LEU A 35 -15.22 0.90 -5.03
CA LEU A 35 -15.49 -0.36 -5.75
C LEU A 35 -16.95 -0.84 -5.66
N ARG A 36 -17.73 -0.36 -4.69
CA ARG A 36 -19.16 -0.71 -4.56
C ARG A 36 -20.07 0.11 -5.48
N ASN A 37 -19.55 1.11 -6.18
CA ASN A 37 -20.33 1.93 -7.11
C ASN A 37 -20.60 1.18 -8.42
N LYS A 38 -21.71 1.53 -9.09
CA LYS A 38 -22.10 0.92 -10.39
C LYS A 38 -21.09 1.24 -11.50
N ALA A 39 -20.39 2.36 -11.39
CA ALA A 39 -19.29 2.76 -12.24
C ALA A 39 -18.15 3.23 -11.34
N ILE A 40 -16.92 2.84 -11.66
CA ILE A 40 -15.74 3.23 -10.89
C ILE A 40 -15.37 4.67 -11.26
N ASP A 41 -15.25 5.51 -10.24
CA ASP A 41 -14.63 6.83 -10.38
C ASP A 41 -13.11 6.64 -10.42
N GLU A 42 -12.54 6.65 -11.61
CA GLU A 42 -11.11 6.39 -11.84
C GLU A 42 -10.22 7.38 -11.10
N LYS A 43 -10.66 8.64 -10.96
CA LYS A 43 -9.88 9.67 -10.28
C LYS A 43 -9.75 9.33 -8.80
N ASN A 44 -10.88 9.16 -8.11
CA ASN A 44 -10.86 8.84 -6.69
C ASN A 44 -10.19 7.47 -6.46
N ALA A 45 -10.46 6.48 -7.31
CA ALA A 45 -9.82 5.17 -7.21
C ALA A 45 -8.29 5.27 -7.29
N SER A 46 -7.77 6.15 -8.15
CA SER A 46 -6.34 6.39 -8.29
C SER A 46 -5.76 7.12 -7.09
N GLU A 47 -6.50 8.07 -6.51
CA GLU A 47 -6.12 8.78 -5.28
C GLU A 47 -5.97 7.79 -4.11
N GLU A 48 -6.98 6.97 -3.82
CA GLU A 48 -6.90 5.99 -2.72
C GLU A 48 -5.77 4.96 -2.92
N LEU A 49 -5.53 4.53 -4.16
CA LEU A 49 -4.41 3.62 -4.46
C LEU A 49 -3.05 4.29 -4.25
N ALA A 50 -2.93 5.58 -4.54
CA ALA A 50 -1.72 6.34 -4.27
C ALA A 50 -1.49 6.47 -2.76
N ASP A 51 -2.54 6.73 -1.98
CA ASP A 51 -2.46 6.86 -0.52
C ASP A 51 -2.11 5.52 0.15
N ILE A 52 -2.73 4.41 -0.27
CA ILE A 52 -2.34 3.05 0.16
C ILE A 52 -0.85 2.81 -0.10
N SER A 53 -0.35 3.18 -1.27
CA SER A 53 1.07 3.03 -1.62
C SER A 53 1.98 3.92 -0.75
N ALA A 54 1.59 5.17 -0.51
CA ALA A 54 2.35 6.13 0.30
C ALA A 54 2.47 5.67 1.76
N TRP A 55 1.36 5.20 2.36
CA TRP A 55 1.38 4.68 3.73
C TRP A 55 2.11 3.34 3.85
N THR A 56 2.02 2.47 2.84
CA THR A 56 2.82 1.24 2.78
C THR A 56 4.31 1.55 2.77
N ASN A 57 4.74 2.54 1.98
CA ASN A 57 6.13 2.99 1.95
C ASN A 57 6.58 3.60 3.28
N SER A 58 5.71 4.41 3.91
CA SER A 58 5.95 4.97 5.24
C SER A 58 6.14 3.88 6.30
N LEU A 59 5.30 2.84 6.28
CA LEU A 59 5.42 1.69 7.18
C LEU A 59 6.72 0.91 6.95
N ALA A 60 7.12 0.71 5.70
CA ALA A 60 8.38 0.05 5.38
C ALA A 60 9.59 0.83 5.93
N ASN A 61 9.58 2.16 5.80
CA ASN A 61 10.63 3.02 6.37
C ASN A 61 10.69 2.91 7.90
N LEU A 62 9.54 2.93 8.60
CA LEU A 62 9.49 2.76 10.05
C LEU A 62 10.01 1.40 10.54
N LEU A 63 9.87 0.37 9.70
CA LEU A 63 10.34 -0.98 10.00
C LEU A 63 11.75 -1.25 9.48
N GLU A 64 12.43 -0.25 8.92
CA GLU A 64 13.74 -0.36 8.26
C GLU A 64 13.78 -1.45 7.16
N ILE A 65 12.67 -1.60 6.43
CA ILE A 65 12.53 -2.55 5.32
C ILE A 65 12.81 -1.85 3.99
N ASP A 66 13.78 -2.36 3.23
CA ASP A 66 13.95 -2.03 1.82
C ASP A 66 12.81 -2.65 0.99
N LEU A 67 11.74 -1.87 0.83
CA LEU A 67 10.52 -2.29 0.14
C LEU A 67 10.76 -2.58 -1.35
N GLU A 68 11.61 -1.80 -2.02
CA GLU A 68 11.94 -1.99 -3.44
C GLU A 68 12.61 -3.34 -3.67
N SER A 69 13.63 -3.66 -2.86
CA SER A 69 14.28 -4.96 -2.90
C SER A 69 13.32 -6.10 -2.54
N ALA A 70 12.45 -5.90 -1.55
CA ALA A 70 11.46 -6.92 -1.15
C ALA A 70 10.46 -7.22 -2.28
N VAL A 71 9.93 -6.18 -2.93
CA VAL A 71 9.04 -6.30 -4.09
C VAL A 71 9.76 -6.97 -5.26
N SER A 72 10.97 -6.53 -5.59
CA SER A 72 11.76 -7.08 -6.70
C SER A 72 12.11 -8.56 -6.50
N LYS A 73 12.47 -8.96 -5.27
CA LYS A 73 12.72 -10.37 -4.93
C LYS A 73 11.45 -11.22 -5.04
N LYS A 74 10.30 -10.67 -4.65
CA LYS A 74 9.01 -11.38 -4.70
C LYS A 74 8.44 -11.45 -6.12
N TYR A 75 8.64 -10.41 -6.92
CA TYR A 75 8.11 -10.24 -8.27
C TYR A 75 9.23 -9.84 -9.24
N PRO A 76 10.15 -10.76 -9.60
CA PRO A 76 11.37 -10.45 -10.36
C PRO A 76 11.13 -10.19 -11.87
N GLY A 77 9.92 -9.81 -12.27
CA GLY A 77 9.56 -9.65 -13.69
C GLY A 77 9.55 -10.96 -14.49
N THR A 78 9.74 -12.10 -13.83
CA THR A 78 9.64 -13.46 -14.39
C THR A 78 8.71 -14.29 -13.52
N CYS A 79 8.04 -15.28 -14.11
CA CYS A 79 7.23 -16.18 -13.31
C CYS A 79 8.12 -17.00 -12.39
N ILE A 80 7.92 -16.89 -11.08
CA ILE A 80 8.69 -17.65 -10.07
C ILE A 80 8.54 -19.17 -10.24
N LYS A 81 7.43 -19.64 -10.83
CA LYS A 81 7.17 -21.07 -11.09
C LYS A 81 7.87 -21.58 -12.35
N CYS A 82 7.69 -20.91 -13.49
CA CYS A 82 8.14 -21.41 -14.79
C CYS A 82 9.35 -20.64 -15.39
N LYS A 83 9.87 -19.60 -14.71
CA LYS A 83 10.98 -18.72 -15.12
C LYS A 83 10.82 -18.02 -16.48
N ALA A 84 9.70 -18.21 -17.16
CA ALA A 84 9.30 -17.50 -18.38
C ALA A 84 8.71 -16.12 -18.07
N LYS A 85 8.33 -15.36 -19.12
CA LYS A 85 7.59 -14.10 -18.98
C LYS A 85 6.32 -14.31 -18.13
N PRO A 86 5.91 -13.32 -17.31
CA PRO A 86 4.64 -13.37 -16.59
C PRO A 86 3.51 -13.72 -17.57
N TYR A 87 2.57 -14.57 -17.14
CA TYR A 87 1.40 -15.04 -17.91
C TYR A 87 1.63 -16.11 -18.99
N ALA A 88 2.86 -16.61 -19.17
CA ALA A 88 3.15 -17.68 -20.14
C ALA A 88 3.03 -19.12 -19.58
N CYS A 89 2.76 -19.30 -18.27
CA CYS A 89 2.56 -20.66 -17.78
C CYS A 89 1.18 -21.15 -18.23
N GLU A 90 1.15 -22.25 -18.99
CA GLU A 90 -0.07 -23.02 -19.20
C GLU A 90 -0.59 -23.51 -17.83
N LYS A 91 -1.92 -23.56 -17.68
CA LYS A 91 -2.59 -23.94 -16.43
C LYS A 91 -2.29 -25.37 -16.03
#